data_AF-A0A496SAP2-F1
#
_entry.id   AF-A0A496SAP2-F1
#
_cell.length_a   1.000
_cell.length_b   1.000
_cell.length_c   1.000
_cell.angle_alpha   90.00
_cell.angle_beta   90.00
_cell.angle_gamma   90.00
#
_symmetry.space_group_name_H-M   'P 1'
#
loop_
_entity.id
_entity.type
_entity.pdbx_description
1 polymer ?
#
loop_
_entity_poly.entity_id
_entity_poly.type
_entity_poly.pdbx_seq_one_letter_code
_entity_poly.pdbx_strand_id
1 'polypeptide(L)'
;MRSWPKVLTFFAVAISSACGREEQPPPRPPRRIRVEVLNGCGEPGLAREVARFLKEHGLDVVNGEGSNASHFNFLESIVVDRCGDLEKARYVAKVLGIRNCIQQIYEEGYHIEEVTVVLGKDMVDKVGGR
;
A
#
# COMPACT_ATOMS: atom_id res chain seq x y z
N MET A 1 -56.07 -8.51 -50.31
CA MET A 1 -56.48 -9.73 -49.54
C MET A 1 -55.25 -10.40 -48.96
N ARG A 2 -55.03 -10.28 -47.64
CA ARG A 2 -54.66 -11.39 -46.72
C ARG A 2 -54.51 -10.83 -45.30
N SER A 3 -55.23 -11.47 -44.40
CA SER A 3 -55.61 -11.12 -43.04
C SER A 3 -54.47 -11.22 -42.03
N TRP A 4 -54.50 -10.36 -41.01
CA TRP A 4 -53.81 -10.52 -39.72
C TRP A 4 -54.52 -11.56 -38.83
N PRO A 5 -53.88 -11.97 -37.71
CA PRO A 5 -54.61 -11.94 -36.45
C PRO A 5 -53.87 -11.13 -35.37
N LYS A 6 -54.72 -10.57 -34.50
CA LYS A 6 -54.45 -9.78 -33.30
C LYS A 6 -53.63 -10.60 -32.30
N VAL A 7 -52.83 -9.95 -31.43
CA VAL A 7 -52.79 -10.19 -29.97
C VAL A 7 -51.68 -9.38 -29.27
N LEU A 8 -52.14 -8.52 -28.36
CA LEU A 8 -51.60 -8.05 -27.07
C LEU A 8 -50.24 -7.33 -26.93
N THR A 9 -50.39 -6.05 -26.60
CA THR A 9 -49.60 -5.22 -25.68
C THR A 9 -49.06 -5.97 -24.45
N PHE A 10 -47.76 -5.84 -24.18
CA PHE A 10 -47.20 -5.90 -22.83
C PHE A 10 -46.20 -4.75 -22.65
N PHE A 11 -46.59 -3.74 -21.86
CA PHE A 11 -45.66 -2.78 -21.27
C PHE A 11 -44.92 -3.51 -20.13
N ALA A 12 -43.65 -3.85 -20.35
CA ALA A 12 -42.78 -4.27 -19.26
C ALA A 12 -42.17 -3.02 -18.60
N VAL A 13 -42.74 -2.62 -17.46
CA VAL A 13 -42.04 -1.76 -16.49
C VAL A 13 -40.98 -2.63 -15.82
N ALA A 14 -39.71 -2.42 -16.15
CA ALA A 14 -38.60 -2.94 -15.37
C ALA A 14 -38.16 -1.87 -14.36
N ILE A 15 -38.32 -2.22 -13.09
CA ILE A 15 -38.10 -1.44 -11.89
C ILE A 15 -36.63 -0.99 -11.81
N SER A 16 -36.44 0.28 -11.45
CA SER A 16 -35.16 0.88 -11.08
C SER A 16 -34.47 0.02 -10.02
N SER A 17 -33.34 -0.58 -10.36
CA SER A 17 -32.34 -0.93 -9.36
C SER A 17 -31.10 -0.15 -9.73
N ALA A 18 -30.85 0.92 -8.98
CA ALA A 18 -29.54 1.53 -8.91
C ALA A 18 -28.58 0.40 -8.52
N CYS A 19 -27.93 -0.20 -9.51
CA CYS A 19 -26.87 -1.16 -9.28
C CYS A 19 -25.74 -0.35 -8.68
N GLY A 20 -25.76 -0.23 -7.36
CA GLY A 20 -24.64 0.28 -6.59
C GLY A 20 -23.42 -0.49 -7.09
N ARG A 21 -22.42 0.25 -7.58
CA ARG A 21 -21.10 -0.34 -7.75
C ARG A 21 -20.68 -0.78 -6.36
N GLU A 22 -20.72 -2.08 -6.10
CA GLU A 22 -19.96 -2.67 -5.00
C GLU A 22 -18.50 -2.40 -5.33
N GLU A 23 -17.96 -1.36 -4.72
CA GLU A 23 -16.53 -1.10 -4.72
C GLU A 23 -15.90 -2.27 -3.97
N GLN A 24 -15.30 -3.18 -4.74
CA GLN A 24 -14.69 -4.38 -4.17
C GLN A 24 -13.67 -3.93 -3.12
N PRO A 25 -13.76 -4.44 -1.87
CA PRO A 25 -12.79 -4.09 -0.85
C PRO A 25 -11.41 -4.45 -1.37
N PRO A 26 -10.37 -3.64 -1.06
CA PRO A 26 -9.03 -3.89 -1.55
C PRO A 26 -8.63 -5.33 -1.24
N PRO A 27 -7.90 -6.00 -2.15
CA PRO A 27 -7.49 -7.39 -1.96
C PRO A 27 -6.90 -7.54 -0.56
N ARG A 28 -7.44 -8.50 0.20
CA ARG A 28 -6.94 -8.79 1.54
C ARG A 28 -5.44 -9.02 1.42
N PRO A 29 -4.61 -8.30 2.19
CA PRO A 29 -3.18 -8.45 2.05
C PRO A 29 -2.84 -9.92 2.30
N PRO A 30 -1.85 -10.49 1.57
CA PRO A 30 -1.19 -11.71 2.04
C PRO A 30 -0.81 -11.49 3.51
N ARG A 31 -0.79 -12.55 4.33
CA ARG A 31 -0.46 -12.51 5.78
C ARG A 31 0.28 -11.21 6.15
N ARG A 32 -0.37 -10.33 6.92
CA ARG A 32 0.02 -8.91 7.07
C ARG A 32 1.54 -8.74 7.00
N ILE A 33 2.03 -8.14 5.92
CA ILE A 33 3.47 -7.93 5.72
C ILE A 33 3.97 -7.10 6.88
N ARG A 34 5.00 -7.60 7.57
CA ARG A 34 5.62 -6.89 8.69
C ARG A 34 6.64 -5.89 8.18
N VAL A 35 6.41 -4.61 8.45
CA VAL A 35 7.19 -3.50 7.91
C VAL A 35 7.85 -2.71 9.02
N GLU A 36 9.15 -2.46 8.90
CA GLU A 36 9.86 -1.45 9.68
C GLU A 36 9.94 -0.14 8.88
N VAL A 37 9.76 1.00 9.55
CA VAL A 37 9.87 2.32 8.94
C VAL A 37 10.95 3.12 9.66
N LEU A 38 11.97 3.54 8.92
CA LEU A 38 13.15 4.26 9.42
C LEU A 38 13.24 5.66 8.81
N ASN A 39 13.42 6.67 9.66
CA ASN A 39 13.76 8.02 9.25
C ASN A 39 15.24 8.08 8.87
N GLY A 40 15.51 8.15 7.56
CA GLY A 40 16.85 8.27 7.00
C GLY A 40 17.23 9.68 6.60
N CYS A 41 16.37 10.68 6.80
CA CYS A 41 16.65 12.05 6.36
C CYS A 41 16.58 13.10 7.48
N GLY A 42 16.27 12.67 8.71
CA GLY A 42 16.25 13.51 9.90
C GLY A 42 15.02 14.42 10.01
N GLU A 43 14.01 14.26 9.15
CA GLU A 43 12.78 15.06 9.24
C GLU A 43 11.92 14.61 10.43
N PRO A 44 11.65 15.46 11.43
CA PRO A 44 10.91 15.06 12.61
C PRO A 44 9.48 14.59 12.27
N GLY A 45 9.08 13.43 12.79
CA GLY A 45 7.72 12.91 12.65
C GLY A 45 7.42 12.20 11.32
N LEU A 46 8.27 12.31 10.30
CA LEU A 46 8.06 11.70 8.98
C LEU A 46 7.84 10.18 9.07
N ALA A 47 8.70 9.46 9.80
CA ALA A 47 8.57 8.01 9.95
C ALA A 47 7.26 7.60 10.65
N ARG A 48 6.79 8.41 11.60
CA ARG A 48 5.53 8.17 12.31
C ARG A 48 4.33 8.35 11.39
N GLU A 49 4.36 9.36 10.54
CA GLU A 49 3.32 9.63 9.56
C GLU A 49 3.23 8.53 8.51
N VAL A 50 4.36 8.13 7.94
CA VAL A 50 4.42 7.00 6.99
C VAL A 50 4.00 5.69 7.66
N ALA A 51 4.42 5.43 8.91
CA ALA A 51 3.99 4.26 9.65
C ALA A 51 2.46 4.21 9.84
N ARG A 52 1.83 5.35 10.15
CA ARG A 52 0.36 5.45 10.24
C ARG A 52 -0.30 5.12 8.91
N PHE A 53 0.17 5.73 7.83
CA PHE A 53 -0.33 5.49 6.48
C PHE A 53 -0.27 4.00 6.10
N LEU A 54 0.85 3.32 6.35
CA LEU A 54 0.98 1.89 6.05
C LEU A 54 0.02 1.01 6.87
N LYS A 55 -0.21 1.35 8.15
CA LYS A 55 -1.19 0.66 9.01
C LYS A 55 -2.61 0.81 8.46
N GLU A 56 -2.98 2.01 8.01
CA GLU A 56 -4.28 2.29 7.37
C GLU A 56 -4.46 1.49 6.07
N HIS A 57 -3.36 1.13 5.40
CA HIS A 57 -3.32 0.27 4.21
C HIS A 57 -3.21 -1.24 4.53
N GLY A 58 -3.41 -1.64 5.80
CA GLY A 58 -3.49 -3.04 6.21
C GLY A 58 -2.15 -3.76 6.41
N LEU A 59 -1.04 -3.02 6.43
CA LEU A 59 0.29 -3.54 6.74
C LEU A 59 0.53 -3.58 8.25
N ASP A 60 1.39 -4.49 8.71
CA ASP A 60 1.75 -4.62 10.12
C ASP A 60 3.07 -3.89 10.40
N VAL A 61 3.01 -2.68 10.94
CA VAL A 61 4.22 -1.90 11.22
C VAL A 61 4.77 -2.28 12.59
N VAL A 62 5.95 -2.91 12.61
CA VAL A 62 6.54 -3.51 13.83
C VAL A 62 6.99 -2.47 14.85
N ASN A 63 7.49 -1.32 14.39
CA ASN A 63 7.82 -0.16 15.22
C ASN A 63 6.74 0.89 15.03
N GLY A 64 5.67 0.80 15.81
CA GLY A 64 4.39 1.45 15.53
C GLY A 64 4.40 2.98 15.33
N GLU A 65 5.46 3.68 15.73
CA GLU A 65 5.66 5.12 15.51
C GLU A 65 6.83 5.45 14.56
N GLY A 66 7.38 4.45 13.87
CA GLY A 66 8.63 4.55 13.14
C GLY A 66 9.84 4.62 14.07
N SER A 67 11.04 4.59 13.49
CA SER A 67 12.31 4.72 14.20
C SER A 67 13.31 5.50 13.35
N ASN A 68 14.52 5.77 13.86
CA ASN A 68 15.57 6.42 13.08
C ASN A 68 16.46 5.36 12.41
N ALA A 69 16.96 5.68 11.21
CA ALA A 69 18.07 4.93 10.63
C ALA A 69 19.38 5.23 11.38
N SER A 70 20.44 4.48 11.09
CA SER A 70 21.78 4.71 11.67
C SER A 70 22.41 6.05 11.27
N HIS A 71 21.94 6.68 10.20
CA HIS A 71 22.34 8.02 9.76
C HIS A 71 21.22 8.72 8.97
N PHE A 72 21.36 10.03 8.78
CA PHE A 72 20.33 10.89 8.16
C PHE A 72 20.66 11.38 6.73
N ASN A 73 21.60 10.74 6.04
CA ASN A 73 22.09 11.17 4.73
C ASN A 73 21.32 10.57 3.53
N PHE A 74 20.15 9.96 3.74
CA PHE A 74 19.38 9.38 2.65
C PHE A 74 18.66 10.49 1.85
N LEU A 75 19.07 10.68 0.59
CA LEU A 75 18.42 11.64 -0.32
C LEU A 75 17.15 11.04 -0.93
N GLU A 76 17.23 9.79 -1.38
CA GLU A 76 16.10 9.03 -1.90
C GLU A 76 15.70 7.91 -0.94
N SER A 77 14.40 7.63 -0.88
CA SER A 77 13.85 6.55 -0.09
C SER A 77 14.10 5.20 -0.75
N ILE A 78 14.24 4.16 0.07
CA ILE A 78 14.49 2.80 -0.38
C ILE A 78 13.68 1.79 0.42
N VAL A 79 13.18 0.77 -0.26
CA VAL A 79 12.53 -0.39 0.34
C VAL A 79 13.47 -1.59 0.25
N VAL A 80 13.63 -2.31 1.36
CA VAL A 80 14.57 -3.41 1.50
C VAL A 80 13.79 -4.67 1.86
N ASP A 81 13.86 -5.70 1.01
CA ASP A 81 13.43 -7.06 1.34
C ASP A 81 14.46 -7.70 2.30
N ARG A 82 13.99 -8.14 3.47
CA ARG A 82 14.80 -8.77 4.52
C ARG A 82 14.64 -10.28 4.61
N CYS A 83 13.65 -10.86 3.94
CA CYS A 83 13.32 -12.30 4.07
C CYS A 83 13.43 -13.09 2.76
N GLY A 84 13.80 -12.44 1.66
CA GLY A 84 13.99 -13.08 0.36
C GLY A 84 12.70 -13.17 -0.47
N ASP A 85 11.65 -12.46 -0.05
CA ASP A 85 10.39 -12.35 -0.75
C ASP A 85 10.22 -10.94 -1.32
N LEU A 86 10.91 -10.71 -2.44
CA LEU A 86 10.98 -9.41 -3.09
C LEU A 86 9.60 -8.85 -3.51
N GLU A 87 8.59 -9.72 -3.69
CA GLU A 87 7.23 -9.28 -4.00
C GLU A 87 6.59 -8.48 -2.85
N LYS A 88 6.91 -8.83 -1.60
CA LYS A 88 6.46 -8.05 -0.43
C LYS A 88 7.08 -6.65 -0.43
N ALA A 89 8.37 -6.55 -0.68
CA ALA A 89 9.04 -5.25 -0.77
C ALA A 89 8.53 -4.42 -1.95
N ARG A 90 8.30 -5.03 -3.12
CA ARG A 90 7.67 -4.36 -4.28
C ARG A 90 6.26 -3.86 -3.98
N TYR A 91 5.46 -4.64 -3.25
CA TYR A 91 4.14 -4.22 -2.81
C TYR A 91 4.21 -2.97 -1.93
N VAL A 92 5.08 -2.97 -0.91
CA VAL A 92 5.28 -1.81 -0.02
C VAL A 92 5.79 -0.59 -0.80
N ALA A 93 6.74 -0.79 -1.71
CA ALA A 93 7.26 0.26 -2.57
C ALA A 93 6.17 0.89 -3.45
N LYS A 94 5.26 0.07 -4.01
CA LYS A 94 4.12 0.53 -4.80
C LYS A 94 3.12 1.33 -3.96
N VAL A 95 2.83 0.88 -2.74
CA VAL A 95 1.94 1.59 -1.80
C VAL A 95 2.47 2.98 -1.46
N LEU A 96 3.79 3.12 -1.32
CA LEU A 96 4.45 4.39 -0.98
C LEU A 96 4.89 5.23 -2.19
N GLY A 97 4.77 4.71 -3.41
CA GLY A 97 5.31 5.34 -4.62
C GLY A 97 6.83 5.51 -4.57
N ILE A 98 7.55 4.58 -3.93
CA ILE A 98 9.02 4.56 -3.87
C ILE A 98 9.55 3.69 -5.02
N ARG A 99 10.53 4.22 -5.76
CA ARG A 99 11.12 3.51 -6.92
C ARG A 99 12.22 2.54 -6.53
N ASN A 100 12.99 2.88 -5.50
CA ASN A 100 14.18 2.10 -5.11
C ASN A 100 13.75 0.92 -4.25
N CYS A 101 14.02 -0.28 -4.73
CA CYS A 101 13.74 -1.52 -4.05
C CYS A 101 14.93 -2.47 -4.21
N ILE A 102 15.44 -3.01 -3.11
CA ILE A 102 16.58 -3.94 -3.09
C ILE A 102 16.28 -5.13 -2.18
N GLN A 103 17.09 -6.17 -2.30
CA GLN A 103 17.06 -7.33 -1.43
C GLN A 103 18.35 -7.41 -0.61
N GLN A 104 18.20 -7.48 0.71
CA GLN A 104 19.30 -7.66 1.66
C GLN A 104 18.79 -8.53 2.81
N ILE A 105 18.91 -9.84 2.62
CA ILE A 105 18.47 -10.84 3.60
C ILE A 105 19.39 -10.78 4.82
N TYR A 106 18.80 -10.88 6.01
CA TYR A 106 19.58 -11.05 7.22
C TYR A 106 20.26 -12.42 7.23
N GLU A 107 21.60 -12.43 7.37
CA GLU A 107 22.36 -13.67 7.49
C GLU A 107 22.16 -14.33 8.85
N GLU A 108 21.98 -13.52 9.91
CA GLU A 108 21.85 -13.97 11.31
C GLU A 108 20.92 -13.06 12.12
N GLY A 109 20.32 -13.62 13.18
CA GLY A 109 19.48 -12.91 14.14
C GLY A 109 17.97 -13.10 13.94
N TYR A 110 17.21 -12.81 15.00
CA TYR A 110 15.75 -12.83 14.97
C TYR A 110 15.22 -11.43 14.61
N HIS A 111 14.82 -11.27 13.35
CA HIS A 111 14.20 -10.05 12.85
C HIS A 111 12.70 -10.28 12.67
N ILE A 112 11.89 -9.31 13.09
CA ILE A 112 10.42 -9.44 13.08
C ILE A 112 9.88 -8.89 11.76
N GLU A 113 10.48 -7.85 11.24
CA GLU A 113 10.17 -7.26 9.96
C GLU A 113 10.58 -8.16 8.79
N GLU A 114 9.74 -8.15 7.75
CA GLU A 114 10.01 -8.78 6.47
C GLU A 114 10.52 -7.74 5.46
N VAL A 115 10.14 -6.48 5.66
CA VAL A 115 10.48 -5.34 4.80
C VAL A 115 10.92 -4.17 5.67
N THR A 116 12.03 -3.53 5.32
CA THR A 116 12.45 -2.25 5.91
C THR A 116 12.24 -1.13 4.89
N VAL A 117 11.60 -0.03 5.30
CA VAL A 117 11.51 1.21 4.53
C VAL A 117 12.43 2.24 5.15
N VAL A 118 13.41 2.73 4.40
CA VAL A 118 14.26 3.85 4.82
C VAL A 118 13.84 5.10 4.06
N LEU A 119 13.40 6.13 4.79
CA LEU A 119 12.85 7.36 4.23
C LEU A 119 13.94 8.39 3.97
N GLY A 120 14.07 8.78 2.71
CA GLY A 120 14.92 9.86 2.25
C GLY A 120 14.21 11.22 2.23
N LYS A 121 14.94 12.25 1.79
CA LYS A 121 14.40 13.62 1.64
C LYS A 121 13.26 13.69 0.63
N ASP A 122 13.27 12.84 -0.40
CA ASP A 122 12.20 12.74 -1.41
C ASP A 122 10.80 12.43 -0.85
N MET A 123 10.71 11.87 0.36
CA MET A 123 9.43 11.60 1.02
C MET A 123 8.89 12.78 1.81
N VAL A 124 9.72 13.77 2.15
CA VAL A 124 9.26 15.00 2.83
C VAL A 124 8.30 15.76 1.91
N ASP A 125 8.67 15.90 0.63
CA ASP A 125 7.87 16.62 -0.34
C ASP A 125 6.54 15.89 -0.64
N LYS A 126 6.58 14.55 -0.73
CA LYS A 126 5.40 13.72 -1.00
C LYS A 126 4.37 13.71 0.13
N VAL A 127 4.83 13.66 1.38
CA VAL A 127 3.95 13.57 2.56
C VAL A 127 3.50 14.97 3.00
N GLY A 128 4.37 15.97 2.87
CA GLY A 128 4.12 17.34 3.31
C GLY A 128 3.24 18.20 2.40
N GLY A 129 2.77 17.70 1.25
CA GLY A 129 1.85 18.42 0.37
C GLY A 129 2.36 19.79 -0.09
N ARG A 130 3.55 19.83 -0.69
CA ARG A 130 4.02 20.96 -1.52
C ARG A 130 4.44 20.47 -2.89
#